data_AF-A0AAE8IAH2-F1
#
_entry.id   AF-A0AAE8IAH2-F1
#
_cell.length_a   1.000
_cell.length_b   1.000
_cell.length_c   1.000
_cell.angle_alpha   90.00
_cell.angle_beta   90.00
_cell.angle_gamma   90.00
#
_symmetry.space_group_name_H-M   'P 1'
#
loop_
_entity.id
_entity.type
_entity.pdbx_description
1 polymer ?
#
loop_
_entity_poly.entity_id
_entity_poly.type
_entity_poly.pdbx_seq_one_letter_code
_entity_poly.pdbx_strand_id
1 'polypeptide(L)'
;MANAQASEACLYPIVLVQDRYSGAYSGGAWLALAEGDHSCEQASRIGWIMSHGPSGNDLEAAAFWQAHPAWIATGKTPDEAVARLRAQNSIAAMA
;
A
#
# COMPACT_ATOMS: atom_id res chain seq x y z
N MET A 1 -4.86 10.21 -34.12
CA MET A 1 -3.88 9.72 -33.13
C MET A 1 -4.50 9.98 -31.78
N ALA A 2 -4.90 8.93 -31.07
CA ALA A 2 -5.62 9.07 -29.79
C ALA A 2 -4.65 9.59 -28.73
N ASN A 3 -5.02 10.68 -28.04
CA ASN A 3 -4.33 11.16 -26.85
C ASN A 3 -4.30 10.01 -25.83
N ALA A 4 -3.10 9.56 -25.48
CA ALA A 4 -2.90 8.76 -24.28
C ALA A 4 -3.14 9.68 -23.09
N GLN A 5 -4.40 9.76 -22.68
CA GLN A 5 -4.79 10.41 -21.44
C GLN A 5 -4.12 9.60 -20.32
N ALA A 6 -3.19 10.21 -19.58
CA ALA A 6 -2.59 9.60 -18.40
C ALA A 6 -3.75 9.13 -17.50
N SER A 7 -3.95 7.83 -17.41
CA SER A 7 -4.95 7.26 -16.53
C SER A 7 -4.52 7.60 -15.11
N GLU A 8 -5.23 8.50 -14.44
CA GLU A 8 -5.06 8.69 -13.00
C GLU A 8 -5.13 7.30 -12.36
N ALA A 9 -4.07 6.91 -11.64
CA ALA A 9 -4.04 5.61 -10.98
C ALA A 9 -5.28 5.49 -10.09
N CYS A 10 -6.11 4.47 -10.33
CA CYS A 10 -7.30 4.25 -9.53
C CYS A 10 -6.84 3.89 -8.11
N LEU A 11 -7.07 4.78 -7.14
CA LEU A 11 -6.71 4.52 -5.74
C LEU A 11 -7.83 3.80 -4.98
N TYR A 12 -9.05 3.86 -5.48
CA TYR A 12 -10.23 3.48 -4.73
C TYR A 12 -10.64 2.03 -4.99
N PRO A 13 -11.16 1.32 -3.95
CA PRO A 13 -11.27 1.75 -2.56
C PRO A 13 -9.89 1.80 -1.88
N ILE A 14 -9.66 2.87 -1.08
CA ILE A 14 -8.50 2.94 -0.19
C ILE A 14 -8.84 2.20 1.10
N VAL A 15 -8.01 1.24 1.48
CA VAL A 15 -8.13 0.53 2.77
C VAL A 15 -7.09 1.08 3.74
N LEU A 16 -7.48 1.19 5.02
CA LEU A 16 -6.61 1.59 6.12
C LEU A 16 -6.47 0.44 7.10
N VAL A 17 -5.22 0.10 7.45
CA VAL A 17 -4.89 -0.97 8.39
C VAL A 17 -3.91 -0.44 9.42
N GLN A 18 -4.14 -0.75 10.70
CA GLN A 18 -3.16 -0.48 11.73
C GLN A 18 -2.01 -1.49 11.65
N ASP A 19 -0.77 -1.01 11.68
CA ASP A 19 0.42 -1.85 11.60
C ASP A 19 0.55 -2.73 12.86
N ARG A 20 0.65 -4.05 12.66
CA ARG A 20 0.77 -5.04 13.74
C ARG A 20 1.97 -4.79 14.65
N TYR A 21 3.08 -4.34 14.06
CA TYR A 21 4.35 -4.11 14.73
C TYR A 21 4.53 -2.65 15.14
N SER A 22 3.46 -1.85 15.11
CA SER A 22 3.48 -0.42 15.44
C SER A 22 4.55 0.36 14.68
N GLY A 23 4.92 -0.12 13.49
CA GLY A 23 5.92 0.52 12.63
C GLY A 23 7.36 0.06 12.79
N ALA A 24 7.64 -1.01 13.57
CA ALA A 24 9.00 -1.51 13.74
C ALA A 24 9.70 -1.85 12.41
N TYR A 25 8.94 -2.34 11.42
CA TYR A 25 9.45 -2.70 10.09
C TYR A 25 8.98 -1.75 8.98
N SER A 26 7.75 -1.25 9.07
CA SER A 26 7.11 -0.42 8.03
C SER A 26 7.48 1.07 8.12
N GLY A 27 8.08 1.50 9.24
CA GLY A 27 8.38 2.91 9.50
C GLY A 27 7.16 3.78 9.80
N GLY A 28 5.97 3.18 9.99
CA GLY A 28 4.72 3.88 10.30
C GLY A 28 3.74 3.01 11.10
N ALA A 29 2.82 3.63 11.83
CA ALA A 29 1.81 2.91 12.61
C ALA A 29 0.57 2.51 11.78
N TRP A 30 0.48 3.00 10.55
CA TRP A 30 -0.68 2.84 9.67
C TRP A 30 -0.25 2.53 8.24
N LEU A 31 -1.04 1.68 7.58
CA LEU A 31 -0.91 1.29 6.18
C LEU A 31 -2.11 1.82 5.40
N ALA A 32 -1.86 2.42 4.24
CA ALA A 32 -2.90 2.78 3.26
C ALA A 32 -2.69 1.97 1.98
N LEU A 33 -3.75 1.30 1.51
CA LEU A 33 -3.70 0.41 0.36
C LEU A 33 -4.62 0.90 -0.74
N ALA A 34 -4.11 1.02 -1.97
CA ALA A 34 -4.91 1.33 -3.14
C ALA A 34 -5.64 0.10 -3.67
N GLU A 35 -6.85 0.29 -4.17
CA GLU A 35 -7.71 -0.75 -4.77
C GLU A 35 -7.79 -2.00 -3.89
N GLY A 36 -8.20 -1.84 -2.63
CA GLY A 36 -8.12 -2.93 -1.65
C GLY A 36 -8.84 -4.23 -2.04
N ASP A 37 -9.85 -4.15 -2.91
CA ASP A 37 -10.61 -5.26 -3.48
C ASP A 37 -10.00 -5.84 -4.78
N HIS A 38 -8.99 -5.20 -5.35
CA HIS A 38 -8.29 -5.67 -6.54
C HIS A 38 -7.60 -7.02 -6.29
N SER A 39 -7.63 -7.90 -7.29
CA SER A 39 -7.09 -9.25 -7.17
C SER A 39 -5.55 -9.26 -7.16
N CYS A 40 -4.96 -9.88 -6.15
CA CYS A 40 -3.53 -10.08 -5.97
C CYS A 40 -3.30 -11.51 -5.49
N GLU A 41 -2.60 -12.33 -6.29
CA GLU A 41 -2.21 -13.71 -5.94
C GLU A 41 -3.36 -14.56 -5.36
N GLN A 42 -4.48 -14.63 -6.07
CA GLN A 42 -5.67 -15.39 -5.68
C GLN A 42 -6.45 -14.83 -4.47
N ALA A 43 -6.02 -13.72 -3.88
CA ALA A 43 -6.76 -12.97 -2.85
C ALA A 43 -7.11 -11.55 -3.34
N SER A 44 -7.85 -10.79 -2.54
CA SER A 44 -7.85 -9.33 -2.68
C SER A 44 -6.55 -8.75 -2.10
N ARG A 45 -6.14 -7.55 -2.50
CA ARG A 45 -4.96 -6.88 -1.94
C ARG A 45 -4.99 -6.82 -0.41
N ILE A 46 -6.17 -6.53 0.18
CA ILE A 46 -6.31 -6.59 1.64
C ILE A 46 -6.18 -8.02 2.17
N GLY A 47 -6.79 -9.02 1.53
CA GLY A 47 -6.66 -10.41 1.94
C GLY A 47 -5.21 -10.91 1.90
N TRP A 48 -4.47 -10.51 0.88
CA TRP A 48 -3.05 -10.82 0.73
C TRP A 48 -2.21 -10.19 1.84
N ILE A 49 -2.43 -8.91 2.16
CA ILE A 49 -1.72 -8.19 3.25
C ILE A 49 -2.04 -8.74 4.64
N MET A 50 -3.27 -9.18 4.87
CA MET A 50 -3.65 -9.80 6.13
C MET A 50 -3.07 -11.22 6.31
N SER A 51 -2.63 -11.84 5.22
CA SER A 51 -2.15 -13.23 5.21
C SER A 51 -0.64 -13.36 4.99
N HIS A 52 0.03 -12.30 4.54
CA HIS A 52 1.45 -12.31 4.15
C HIS A 52 2.17 -11.06 4.64
N GLY A 53 3.51 -11.09 4.59
CA GLY A 53 4.39 -9.93 4.77
C GLY A 53 4.16 -9.19 6.09
N PRO A 54 3.47 -8.03 6.09
CA PRO A 54 3.28 -7.21 7.29
C PRO A 54 2.52 -7.91 8.43
N SER A 55 1.70 -8.91 8.12
CA SER A 55 0.99 -9.70 9.14
C SER A 55 1.76 -10.97 9.56
N GLY A 56 2.88 -11.28 8.90
CA GLY A 56 3.72 -12.46 9.15
C GLY A 56 4.53 -12.38 10.43
N ASN A 57 5.52 -13.26 10.57
CA ASN A 57 6.52 -13.17 11.64
C ASN A 57 7.55 -12.06 11.39
N ASP A 58 8.45 -11.84 12.34
CA ASP A 58 9.45 -10.75 12.30
C ASP A 58 10.33 -10.78 11.05
N LEU A 59 10.75 -11.97 10.58
CA LEU A 59 11.59 -12.10 9.39
C LEU A 59 10.79 -11.82 8.11
N GLU A 60 9.57 -12.32 8.03
CA GLU A 60 8.67 -12.09 6.90
C GLU A 60 8.27 -10.61 6.79
N ALA A 61 7.94 -9.98 7.92
CA ALA A 61 7.60 -8.57 7.96
C ALA A 61 8.79 -7.69 7.57
N ALA A 62 9.99 -7.98 8.11
CA ALA A 62 11.20 -7.25 7.74
C ALA A 62 11.52 -7.41 6.25
N ALA A 63 11.43 -8.62 5.70
CA ALA A 63 11.70 -8.88 4.28
C ALA A 63 10.68 -8.18 3.37
N PHE A 64 9.39 -8.21 3.73
CA PHE A 64 8.33 -7.54 2.99
C PHE A 64 8.60 -6.05 2.81
N TRP A 65 8.96 -5.36 3.90
CA TRP A 65 9.14 -3.91 3.88
C TRP A 65 10.39 -3.44 3.13
N GLN A 66 11.33 -4.34 2.79
CA GLN A 66 12.47 -4.02 1.92
C GLN A 66 12.06 -3.82 0.45
N ALA A 67 10.97 -4.46 0.01
CA ALA A 67 10.52 -4.46 -1.38
C ALA A 67 8.99 -4.42 -1.45
N HIS A 68 8.37 -3.52 -0.68
CA HIS A 68 6.92 -3.47 -0.59
C HIS A 68 6.29 -3.02 -1.93
N PRO A 69 5.06 -3.45 -2.23
CA PRO A 69 4.37 -3.03 -3.44
C PRO A 69 4.06 -1.52 -3.49
N ALA A 70 4.06 -0.93 -4.68
CA ALA A 70 3.79 0.50 -4.90
C ALA A 70 2.34 0.92 -4.62
N TRP A 71 1.41 -0.04 -4.51
CA TRP A 71 0.02 0.20 -4.13
C TRP A 71 -0.19 0.32 -2.61
N ILE A 72 0.89 0.46 -1.84
CA ILE A 72 0.88 0.59 -0.37
C ILE A 72 1.77 1.75 0.06
N ALA A 73 1.29 2.54 1.02
CA ALA A 73 2.09 3.51 1.75
C ALA A 73 1.91 3.38 3.26
N THR A 74 2.88 3.90 4.02
CA THR A 74 2.88 3.87 5.49
C THR A 74 2.88 5.28 6.07
N GLY A 75 2.30 5.47 7.25
CA GLY A 75 2.28 6.74 7.96
C GLY A 75 2.19 6.56 9.48
N LYS A 76 2.56 7.59 10.26
CA LYS A 76 2.36 7.60 11.72
C LYS A 76 0.89 7.76 12.08
N THR A 77 0.09 8.34 11.18
CA THR A 77 -1.36 8.47 11.27
C THR A 77 -2.04 7.90 10.03
N PRO A 78 -3.35 7.59 10.07
CA PRO A 78 -4.09 7.17 8.89
C PRO A 78 -4.02 8.21 7.76
N ASP A 79 -4.20 9.48 8.10
CA ASP A 79 -4.17 10.59 7.14
C ASP A 79 -2.80 10.72 6.46
N GLU A 80 -1.71 10.56 7.22
CA GLU A 80 -0.36 10.57 6.67
C GLU A 80 -0.13 9.41 5.69
N ALA A 81 -0.63 8.21 6.01
CA ALA A 81 -0.54 7.05 5.12
C ALA A 81 -1.28 7.31 3.80
N VAL A 82 -2.50 7.87 3.85
CA VAL A 82 -3.27 8.23 2.65
C VAL A 82 -2.57 9.34 1.84
N ALA A 83 -2.06 10.37 2.51
CA ALA A 83 -1.36 11.47 1.84
C ALA A 83 -0.12 10.96 1.08
N ARG A 84 0.65 10.04 1.68
CA ARG A 84 1.80 9.42 1.04
C ARG A 84 1.41 8.50 -0.12
N LEU A 85 0.35 7.69 0.03
CA LEU A 85 -0.17 6.85 -1.06
C LEU A 85 -0.57 7.71 -2.28
N ARG A 86 -1.25 8.84 -2.03
CA ARG A 86 -1.60 9.80 -3.08
C ARG A 86 -0.35 10.38 -3.74
N ALA A 87 0.61 10.85 -2.96
CA ALA A 87 1.85 11.43 -3.50
C ALA A 87 2.64 10.44 -4.38
N GLN A 88 2.76 9.18 -3.96
CA GLN A 88 3.40 8.11 -4.75
C GLN A 88 2.74 7.95 -6.13
N ASN A 89 1.41 7.96 -6.17
CA ASN A 89 0.64 7.73 -7.39
C ASN A 89 0.51 8.99 -8.27
N SER A 90 0.59 10.19 -7.68
CA SER A 90 0.72 11.43 -8.45
C SER A 90 2.08 11.54 -9.15
N ILE A 91 3.15 11.04 -8.52
CA ILE A 91 4.49 11.00 -9.12
C ILE A 91 4.54 9.94 -10.24
N ALA A 92 3.94 8.76 -10.03
CA ALA A 92 3.88 7.70 -11.04
C ALA A 92 3.08 8.09 -12.30
N ALA A 93 2.12 9.02 -12.19
CA ALA A 93 1.38 9.55 -13.34
C ALA A 93 2.15 10.61 -14.15
N MET A 94 3.29 11.10 -13.64
CA MET A 94 4.12 12.15 -14.27
C MET A 94 5.44 11.63 -14.85
N ALA A 95 5.82 10.37 -14.56
CA ALA A 95 7.02 9.71 -15.09
C ALA A 95 6.69 8.85 -16.31
#